data_AF-A0A419I1K3-F1
#
_entry.id   AF-A0A419I1K3-F1
#
_cell.length_a   1.000
_cell.length_b   1.000
_cell.length_c   1.000
_cell.angle_alpha   90.00
_cell.angle_beta   90.00
_cell.angle_gamma   90.00
#
_symmetry.space_group_name_H-M   'P 1'
#
loop_
_entity.id
_entity.type
_entity.pdbx_description
1 polymer ?
#
loop_
_entity_poly.entity_id
_entity_poly.type
_entity_poly.pdbx_seq_one_letter_code
_entity_poly.pdbx_strand_id
1 'polypeptide(L)'
;MAHATVKCQCPCSGNEVAEDARRCCAVARSAVNLPLAWSFTVLCALLALPCVLRLVRLDYVRLGPGVRAGDLAELLLVIAMVAMLSPVGGPIPAAGWQAVLGLTVGWLGVSWWRERRSCQPSGCGHHALSALAMLYMVSAMPQHGAAHGPWLTMSTMDTGLAWPAAAVLAAYFAADALRAGAQAMRLRGTEPLPGHASRTWCRAAMGAGMGYLLLAAA
;
A
#
# COMPACT_ATOMS: atom_id res chain seq x y z
N MET A 1 14.56 23.16 16.59
CA MET A 1 14.56 22.34 15.35
C MET A 1 15.42 23.06 14.32
N ALA A 2 16.72 22.74 14.28
CA ALA A 2 17.65 23.35 13.34
C ALA A 2 17.68 22.50 12.06
N HIS A 3 17.27 23.08 10.94
CA HIS A 3 17.51 22.51 9.61
C HIS A 3 19.02 22.52 9.37
N ALA A 4 19.69 21.38 9.53
CA ALA A 4 21.06 21.21 9.08
C ALA A 4 21.06 21.15 7.55
N THR A 5 21.27 22.31 6.90
CA THR A 5 21.58 22.39 5.48
C THR A 5 23.01 21.91 5.28
N VAL A 6 23.17 20.61 4.99
CA VAL A 6 24.43 20.06 4.53
C VAL A 6 24.71 20.65 3.15
N LYS A 7 25.60 21.65 3.08
CA LYS A 7 26.15 22.13 1.81
C LYS A 7 27.07 21.03 1.26
N CYS A 8 26.68 20.38 0.18
CA CYS A 8 27.56 19.53 -0.61
C CYS A 8 28.69 20.40 -1.18
N GLN A 9 29.88 20.33 -0.59
CA GLN A 9 31.07 21.01 -1.07
C GLN A 9 31.86 20.01 -1.94
N CYS A 10 31.95 20.23 -3.25
CA CYS A 10 32.70 19.34 -4.16
C CYS A 10 34.22 19.43 -3.91
N PRO A 11 34.94 18.33 -3.60
CA PRO A 11 36.40 18.30 -3.64
C PRO A 11 36.92 17.79 -5.00
N CYS A 12 38.11 18.23 -5.41
CA CYS A 12 38.80 17.77 -6.62
C CYS A 12 39.71 16.57 -6.33
N SER A 13 39.25 15.33 -6.50
CA SER A 13 40.09 14.13 -6.73
C SER A 13 39.23 12.90 -7.08
N GLY A 14 39.56 12.21 -8.19
CA GLY A 14 38.64 11.39 -8.99
C GLY A 14 37.98 10.15 -8.35
N ASN A 15 38.39 9.73 -7.16
CA ASN A 15 37.88 8.52 -6.50
C ASN A 15 36.87 8.90 -5.39
N GLU A 16 37.22 9.93 -4.62
CA GLU A 16 36.40 10.50 -3.55
C GLU A 16 35.19 11.25 -4.13
N VAL A 17 35.36 11.89 -5.30
CA VAL A 17 34.26 12.55 -6.05
C VAL A 17 33.10 11.60 -6.35
N ALA A 18 33.38 10.35 -6.71
CA ALA A 18 32.33 9.38 -7.06
C ALA A 18 31.54 8.89 -5.84
N GLU A 19 32.20 8.77 -4.68
CA GLU A 19 31.54 8.38 -3.43
C GLU A 19 30.76 9.56 -2.82
N ASP A 20 31.31 10.76 -2.85
CA ASP A 20 30.63 11.98 -2.38
C ASP A 20 29.45 12.36 -3.29
N ALA A 21 29.55 12.17 -4.60
CA ALA A 21 28.42 12.33 -5.51
C ALA A 21 27.31 11.31 -5.20
N ARG A 22 27.65 10.04 -4.92
CA ARG A 22 26.67 9.02 -4.49
C ARG A 22 26.00 9.39 -3.17
N ARG A 23 26.76 9.90 -2.20
CA ARG A 23 26.24 10.37 -0.90
C ARG A 23 25.33 11.59 -1.06
N CYS A 24 25.72 12.59 -1.85
CA CYS A 24 24.87 13.76 -2.13
C CYS A 24 23.60 13.39 -2.91
N CYS A 25 23.68 12.47 -3.88
CA CYS A 25 22.50 11.91 -4.55
C CYS A 25 21.60 11.15 -3.58
N ALA A 26 22.15 10.37 -2.65
CA ALA A 26 21.39 9.66 -1.63
C ALA A 26 20.69 10.63 -0.65
N VAL A 27 21.37 11.70 -0.23
CA VAL A 27 20.80 12.74 0.65
C VAL A 27 19.70 13.53 -0.06
N ALA A 28 19.93 13.95 -1.30
CA ALA A 28 18.92 14.64 -2.10
C ALA A 28 17.69 13.75 -2.38
N ARG A 29 17.91 12.47 -2.70
CA ARG A 29 16.85 11.46 -2.86
C ARG A 29 16.07 11.29 -1.56
N SER A 30 16.75 11.22 -0.41
CA SER A 30 16.12 11.10 0.90
C SER A 30 15.27 12.33 1.26
N ALA A 31 15.74 13.53 0.90
CA ALA A 31 15.02 14.78 1.17
C ALA A 31 13.74 14.94 0.34
N VAL A 32 13.71 14.45 -0.91
CA VAL A 32 12.51 14.43 -1.76
C VAL A 32 11.55 13.31 -1.36
N ASN A 33 12.08 12.17 -0.93
CA ASN A 33 11.29 11.01 -0.54
C ASN A 33 10.51 11.23 0.76
N LEU A 34 11.03 12.02 1.71
CA LEU A 34 10.37 12.25 3.00
C LEU A 34 9.02 12.99 2.90
N PRO A 35 8.87 14.15 2.23
CA PRO A 35 7.59 14.81 2.07
C PRO A 35 6.62 14.00 1.21
N LEU A 36 7.14 13.26 0.23
CA LEU A 36 6.33 12.36 -0.60
C LEU A 36 5.77 11.20 0.24
N ALA A 37 6.59 10.57 1.08
CA ALA A 37 6.18 9.52 2.01
C ALA A 37 5.12 10.02 3.00
N TRP A 38 5.30 11.22 3.56
CA TRP A 38 4.29 11.86 4.41
C TRP A 38 2.99 12.14 3.67
N SER A 39 3.06 12.63 2.43
CA SER A 39 1.87 12.89 1.61
C SER A 39 1.09 11.61 1.35
N PHE A 40 1.77 10.52 0.97
CA PHE A 40 1.16 9.21 0.78
C PHE A 40 0.61 8.62 2.09
N THR A 41 1.31 8.80 3.21
CA THR A 41 0.86 8.36 4.54
C THR A 41 -0.42 9.08 4.95
N VAL A 42 -0.46 10.40 4.82
CA VAL A 42 -1.64 11.22 5.10
C VAL A 42 -2.79 10.83 4.18
N LEU A 43 -2.53 10.63 2.89
CA LEU A 43 -3.54 10.19 1.93
C LEU A 43 -4.13 8.83 2.32
N CYS A 44 -3.29 7.85 2.64
CA CYS A 44 -3.75 6.53 3.09
C CYS A 44 -4.53 6.62 4.42
N ALA A 45 -4.08 7.45 5.36
CA ALA A 45 -4.79 7.69 6.62
C ALA A 45 -6.17 8.32 6.38
N LEU A 46 -6.27 9.26 5.44
CA LEU A 46 -7.55 9.86 5.04
C LEU A 46 -8.48 8.85 4.37
N LEU A 47 -7.95 7.86 3.65
CA LEU A 47 -8.73 6.73 3.10
C LEU A 47 -9.20 5.75 4.18
N ALA A 48 -8.54 5.67 5.33
CA ALA A 48 -9.00 4.84 6.44
C ALA A 48 -10.33 5.37 7.02
N LEU A 49 -10.52 6.69 7.02
CA LEU A 49 -11.71 7.34 7.57
C LEU A 49 -13.03 6.86 6.93
N PRO A 50 -13.23 6.91 5.60
CA PRO A 50 -14.43 6.37 4.99
C PRO A 50 -14.59 4.86 5.21
N CYS A 51 -13.50 4.09 5.30
CA CYS A 51 -13.56 2.65 5.60
C CYS A 51 -14.12 2.40 7.00
N VAL A 52 -13.61 3.11 8.02
CA VAL A 52 -14.11 3.02 9.40
C VAL A 52 -15.56 3.50 9.49
N LEU A 53 -15.88 4.62 8.84
CA LEU A 53 -17.24 5.16 8.84
C LEU A 53 -18.24 4.17 8.21
N ARG A 54 -17.88 3.50 7.11
CA ARG A 54 -18.71 2.43 6.52
C ARG A 54 -18.90 1.28 7.50
N LEU A 55 -17.82 0.81 8.13
CA LEU A 55 -17.85 -0.30 9.07
C LEU A 55 -18.71 -0.05 10.32
N VAL A 56 -18.81 1.22 10.76
CA VAL A 56 -19.59 1.60 11.94
C VAL A 56 -21.03 1.98 11.58
N ARG A 57 -21.27 2.59 10.41
CA ARG A 57 -22.58 3.17 10.08
C ARG A 57 -23.49 2.29 9.23
N LEU A 58 -22.95 1.29 8.52
CA LEU A 58 -23.75 0.46 7.63
C LEU A 58 -24.36 -0.74 8.36
N ASP A 59 -25.62 -1.04 8.05
CA ASP A 59 -26.32 -2.19 8.58
C ASP A 59 -25.95 -3.47 7.80
N TYR A 60 -24.97 -4.20 8.32
CA TYR A 60 -24.48 -5.44 7.73
C TYR A 60 -25.43 -6.63 7.90
N VAL A 61 -26.47 -6.52 8.74
CA VAL A 61 -27.51 -7.55 8.82
C VAL A 61 -28.32 -7.56 7.52
N ARG A 62 -28.57 -6.37 6.96
CA ARG A 62 -29.27 -6.21 5.67
C ARG A 62 -28.35 -6.35 4.46
N LEU A 63 -27.11 -5.87 4.55
CA LEU A 63 -26.17 -5.88 3.43
C LEU A 63 -25.44 -7.23 3.26
N GLY A 64 -25.42 -8.05 4.29
CA GLY A 64 -24.87 -9.39 4.27
C GLY A 64 -23.40 -9.49 4.68
N PRO A 65 -22.95 -10.69 5.06
CA PRO A 65 -21.62 -10.92 5.65
C PRO A 65 -20.47 -10.69 4.65
N GLY A 66 -20.68 -10.90 3.36
CA GLY A 66 -19.66 -10.67 2.33
C GLY A 66 -19.25 -9.20 2.21
N VAL A 67 -20.21 -8.28 2.37
CA VAL A 67 -19.94 -6.83 2.32
C VAL A 67 -19.10 -6.40 3.52
N ARG A 68 -19.39 -6.94 4.72
CA ARG A 68 -18.60 -6.69 5.92
C ARG A 68 -17.16 -7.21 5.78
N ALA A 69 -16.99 -8.41 5.22
CA ALA A 69 -15.67 -8.98 4.97
C ALA A 69 -14.86 -8.13 3.98
N GLY A 70 -15.50 -7.60 2.93
CA GLY A 70 -14.89 -6.66 1.99
C GLY A 70 -14.45 -5.34 2.65
N ASP A 71 -15.34 -4.69 3.42
CA ASP A 71 -15.01 -3.44 4.11
C ASP A 71 -13.90 -3.63 5.17
N LEU A 72 -13.87 -4.79 5.85
CA LEU A 72 -12.81 -5.14 6.79
C LEU A 72 -11.47 -5.38 6.08
N ALA A 73 -11.48 -6.13 4.98
CA ALA A 73 -10.29 -6.37 4.17
C ALA A 73 -9.71 -5.05 3.64
N GLU A 74 -10.57 -4.18 3.14
CA GLU A 74 -10.20 -2.85 2.66
C GLU A 74 -9.55 -2.01 3.77
N LEU A 75 -10.14 -1.98 4.96
CA LEU A 75 -9.56 -1.29 6.12
C LEU A 75 -8.19 -1.87 6.51
N LEU A 76 -8.06 -3.19 6.57
CA LEU A 76 -6.79 -3.86 6.91
C LEU A 76 -5.69 -3.54 5.88
N LEU A 77 -6.03 -3.53 4.60
CA LEU A 77 -5.11 -3.18 3.52
C LEU A 77 -4.67 -1.71 3.62
N VAL A 78 -5.59 -0.78 3.89
CA VAL A 78 -5.23 0.63 4.11
C VAL A 78 -4.29 0.79 5.30
N ILE A 79 -4.58 0.13 6.41
CA ILE A 79 -3.73 0.16 7.61
C ILE A 79 -2.34 -0.37 7.28
N ALA A 80 -2.25 -1.48 6.55
CA ALA A 80 -0.97 -2.02 6.12
C ALA A 80 -0.23 -1.06 5.17
N MET A 81 -0.94 -0.35 4.27
CA MET A 81 -0.32 0.67 3.39
C MET A 81 0.22 1.84 4.21
N VAL A 82 -0.52 2.33 5.20
CA VAL A 82 -0.06 3.36 6.14
C VAL A 82 1.19 2.89 6.87
N ALA A 83 1.22 1.63 7.34
CA ALA A 83 2.37 1.08 8.03
C ALA A 83 3.61 0.97 7.13
N MET A 84 3.44 0.64 5.84
CA MET A 84 4.53 0.60 4.87
C MET A 84 5.07 1.99 4.50
N LEU A 85 4.19 2.98 4.42
CA LEU A 85 4.53 4.33 3.97
C LEU A 85 4.97 5.26 5.11
N SER A 86 4.59 4.94 6.35
CA SER A 86 4.84 5.81 7.50
C SER A 86 6.34 5.97 7.76
N PRO A 87 6.87 7.20 7.68
CA PRO A 87 8.29 7.47 7.90
C PRO A 87 8.69 7.39 9.38
N VAL A 88 7.72 7.26 10.29
CA VAL A 88 7.95 7.19 11.74
C VAL A 88 8.54 5.83 12.14
N GLY A 89 8.32 4.78 11.33
CA GLY A 89 8.61 3.40 11.72
C GLY A 89 7.65 2.93 12.82
N GLY A 90 7.12 1.72 12.69
CA GLY A 90 6.24 1.15 13.70
C GLY A 90 7.02 0.28 14.69
N PRO A 91 6.60 0.18 15.97
CA PRO A 91 7.12 -0.81 16.92
C PRO A 91 6.60 -2.22 16.62
N ILE A 92 6.31 -2.55 15.36
CA ILE A 92 5.73 -3.82 14.95
C ILE A 92 6.76 -4.53 14.07
N PRO A 93 7.28 -5.70 14.51
CA PRO A 93 8.22 -6.49 13.72
C PRO A 93 7.62 -6.88 12.36
N ALA A 94 8.47 -7.05 11.35
CA ALA A 94 8.04 -7.51 10.02
C ALA A 94 7.20 -8.79 10.08
N ALA A 95 7.54 -9.71 10.98
CA ALA A 95 6.79 -10.94 11.22
C ALA A 95 5.32 -10.70 11.60
N GLY A 96 5.02 -9.63 12.35
CA GLY A 96 3.66 -9.28 12.72
C GLY A 96 2.82 -8.90 11.50
N TRP A 97 3.37 -8.07 10.62
CA TRP A 97 2.71 -7.69 9.36
C TRP A 97 2.60 -8.86 8.39
N GLN A 98 3.62 -9.70 8.30
CA GLN A 98 3.57 -10.93 7.50
C GLN A 98 2.47 -11.88 7.98
N ALA A 99 2.29 -12.03 9.29
CA ALA A 99 1.22 -12.85 9.86
C ALA A 99 -0.17 -12.27 9.54
N VAL A 100 -0.38 -10.96 9.74
CA VAL A 100 -1.65 -10.28 9.43
C VAL A 100 -1.98 -10.37 7.95
N LEU A 101 -1.01 -10.08 7.07
CA LEU A 101 -1.19 -10.14 5.62
C LEU A 101 -1.39 -11.59 5.15
N GLY A 102 -0.61 -12.55 5.67
CA GLY A 102 -0.77 -13.97 5.36
C GLY A 102 -2.14 -14.52 5.78
N LEU A 103 -2.61 -14.15 6.97
CA LEU A 103 -3.95 -14.48 7.43
C LEU A 103 -5.03 -13.86 6.53
N THR A 104 -4.83 -12.62 6.10
CA THR A 104 -5.75 -11.90 5.20
C THR A 104 -5.81 -12.57 3.82
N VAL A 105 -4.66 -12.94 3.24
CA VAL A 105 -4.56 -13.72 1.99
C VAL A 105 -5.28 -15.06 2.14
N GLY A 106 -5.02 -15.79 3.22
CA GLY A 106 -5.61 -17.10 3.47
C GLY A 106 -7.13 -17.02 3.62
N TRP A 107 -7.63 -16.11 4.47
CA TRP A 107 -9.06 -15.94 4.69
C TRP A 107 -9.78 -15.52 3.40
N LEU A 108 -9.30 -14.49 2.72
CA LEU A 108 -9.95 -13.97 1.51
C LEU A 108 -9.79 -14.91 0.30
N GLY A 109 -8.69 -15.66 0.25
CA GLY A 109 -8.48 -16.70 -0.74
C GLY A 109 -9.45 -17.87 -0.55
N VAL A 110 -9.66 -18.31 0.69
CA VAL A 110 -10.64 -19.35 1.02
C VAL A 110 -12.07 -18.87 0.76
N SER A 111 -12.42 -17.62 1.11
CA SER A 111 -13.76 -17.09 0.83
C SER A 111 -14.01 -16.99 -0.68
N TRP A 112 -13.05 -16.46 -1.44
CA TRP A 112 -13.09 -16.42 -2.90
C TRP A 112 -13.23 -17.82 -3.52
N TRP A 113 -12.47 -18.81 -3.05
CA TRP A 113 -12.56 -20.18 -3.53
C TRP A 113 -13.93 -20.80 -3.28
N ARG A 114 -14.52 -20.55 -2.10
CA ARG A 114 -15.87 -21.02 -1.76
C ARG A 114 -16.94 -20.32 -2.59
N GLU A 115 -16.84 -19.01 -2.77
CA GLU A 115 -17.80 -18.19 -3.53
C GLU A 115 -17.78 -18.49 -5.03
N ARG A 116 -16.61 -18.87 -5.60
CA ARG A 116 -16.51 -19.35 -6.99
C ARG A 116 -17.40 -20.55 -7.26
N ARG A 117 -17.63 -21.41 -6.26
CA ARG A 117 -18.51 -22.59 -6.38
C ARG A 117 -20.00 -22.22 -6.30
N SER A 118 -20.33 -21.01 -5.87
CA SER A 118 -21.70 -20.54 -5.63
C SER A 118 -22.20 -19.56 -6.70
N CYS A 119 -21.46 -19.36 -7.80
CA CYS A 119 -21.80 -18.44 -8.91
C CYS A 119 -22.12 -16.99 -8.49
N GLN A 120 -21.67 -16.54 -7.31
CA GLN A 120 -21.83 -15.16 -6.86
C GLN A 120 -20.57 -14.33 -7.20
N PRO A 121 -20.72 -13.08 -7.68
CA PRO A 121 -19.59 -12.19 -7.91
C PRO A 121 -18.86 -11.87 -6.60
N SER A 122 -17.66 -12.42 -6.43
CA SER A 122 -16.83 -12.25 -5.23
C SER A 122 -15.90 -11.02 -5.37
N GLY A 123 -16.08 -10.01 -4.52
CA GLY A 123 -15.07 -8.94 -4.31
C GLY A 123 -13.79 -9.42 -3.61
N CYS A 124 -13.82 -10.60 -2.97
CA CYS A 124 -12.73 -11.13 -2.13
C CYS A 124 -11.41 -11.38 -2.88
N GLY A 125 -11.48 -11.76 -4.16
CA GLY A 125 -10.28 -12.12 -4.93
C GLY A 125 -9.33 -10.96 -5.18
N HIS A 126 -9.85 -9.75 -5.40
CA HIS A 126 -9.02 -8.56 -5.56
C HIS A 126 -8.28 -8.23 -4.25
N HIS A 127 -8.99 -8.23 -3.12
CA HIS A 127 -8.38 -7.98 -1.81
C HIS A 127 -7.37 -9.06 -1.40
N ALA A 128 -7.60 -10.33 -1.76
CA ALA A 128 -6.65 -11.41 -1.58
C ALA A 128 -5.36 -11.16 -2.39
N LEU A 129 -5.49 -10.73 -3.65
CA LEU A 129 -4.36 -10.39 -4.50
C LEU A 129 -3.60 -9.15 -4.00
N SER A 130 -4.32 -8.12 -3.51
CA SER A 130 -3.72 -6.95 -2.86
C SER A 130 -2.93 -7.34 -1.61
N ALA A 131 -3.50 -8.17 -0.74
CA ALA A 131 -2.82 -8.66 0.46
C ALA A 131 -1.57 -9.48 0.10
N LEU A 132 -1.64 -10.28 -0.97
CA LEU A 132 -0.51 -11.07 -1.45
C LEU A 132 0.61 -10.18 -2.03
N ALA A 133 0.26 -9.16 -2.80
CA ALA A 133 1.23 -8.20 -3.32
C ALA A 133 1.94 -7.45 -2.18
N MET A 134 1.18 -7.03 -1.17
CA MET A 134 1.73 -6.41 0.04
C MET A 134 2.62 -7.39 0.82
N LEU A 135 2.21 -8.64 0.99
CA LEU A 135 3.02 -9.68 1.64
C LEU A 135 4.34 -9.92 0.89
N TYR A 136 4.28 -9.94 -0.45
CA TYR A 136 5.46 -10.09 -1.31
C TYR A 136 6.46 -8.94 -1.10
N MET A 137 5.99 -7.68 -1.12
CA MET A 137 6.85 -6.52 -0.87
C MET A 137 7.51 -6.56 0.52
N VAL A 138 6.75 -6.89 1.59
CA VAL A 138 7.31 -7.00 2.95
C VAL A 138 8.35 -8.11 3.05
N SER A 139 8.10 -9.23 2.37
CA SER A 139 8.96 -10.41 2.46
C SER A 139 10.22 -10.29 1.62
N ALA A 140 10.19 -9.46 0.57
CA ALA A 140 11.33 -9.22 -0.30
C ALA A 140 12.24 -8.07 0.18
N MET A 141 11.86 -7.33 1.22
CA MET A 141 12.72 -6.32 1.83
C MET A 141 13.97 -6.97 2.45
N PRO A 142 15.19 -6.55 2.07
CA PRO A 142 16.41 -7.04 2.70
C PRO A 142 16.41 -6.72 4.19
N GLN A 143 16.40 -7.73 5.07
CA GLN A 143 16.58 -7.52 6.52
C GLN A 143 18.04 -7.18 6.90
N HIS A 144 18.94 -7.09 5.92
CA HIS A 144 20.38 -6.93 6.13
C HIS A 144 20.76 -5.45 6.05
N GLY A 145 20.85 -4.79 7.21
CA GLY A 145 21.45 -3.44 7.30
C GLY A 145 20.81 -2.46 8.29
N ALA A 146 19.91 -2.90 9.18
CA ALA A 146 19.35 -1.99 10.17
C ALA A 146 20.36 -1.70 11.30
N ALA A 147 21.07 -0.58 11.20
CA ALA A 147 21.74 0.07 12.34
C ALA A 147 20.74 0.48 13.45
N HIS A 148 19.44 0.23 13.27
CA HIS A 148 18.34 0.61 14.16
C HIS A 148 17.40 -0.58 14.47
N GLY A 149 17.96 -1.73 14.90
CA GLY A 149 17.18 -2.81 15.53
C GLY A 149 16.20 -3.57 14.61
N PRO A 150 15.38 -4.50 15.16
CA PRO A 150 14.48 -5.38 14.40
C PRO A 150 13.21 -4.66 13.85
N TRP A 151 13.23 -3.33 13.85
CA TRP A 151 12.09 -2.48 13.56
C TRP A 151 12.06 -2.12 12.08
N LEU A 152 10.84 -2.06 11.52
CA LEU A 152 10.64 -1.70 10.13
C LEU A 152 10.72 -0.18 9.95
N THR A 153 11.84 0.33 9.43
CA THR A 153 11.91 1.62 8.73
C THR A 153 11.74 1.36 7.23
N MET A 154 10.49 1.32 6.75
CA MET A 154 10.16 1.04 5.34
C MET A 154 10.25 2.28 4.42
N SER A 155 10.66 3.43 4.94
CA SER A 155 10.82 4.68 4.15
C SER A 155 11.91 4.61 3.07
N THR A 156 12.71 3.54 3.05
CA THR A 156 13.72 3.25 2.02
C THR A 156 13.30 2.04 1.22
N MET A 157 12.34 2.23 0.30
CA MET A 157 11.83 1.18 -0.58
C MET A 157 12.76 0.95 -1.78
N ASP A 158 14.08 0.81 -1.55
CA ASP A 158 15.02 0.29 -2.55
C ASP A 158 15.05 -1.24 -2.40
N THR A 159 13.93 -1.90 -2.74
CA THR A 159 13.87 -3.37 -2.74
C THR A 159 14.20 -3.88 -4.12
N GLY A 160 15.19 -4.76 -4.27
CA GLY A 160 15.45 -5.46 -5.53
C GLY A 160 14.36 -6.49 -5.85
N LEU A 161 13.11 -6.05 -5.98
CA LEU A 161 11.95 -6.88 -6.25
C LEU A 161 12.12 -7.50 -7.65
N ALA A 162 11.67 -8.75 -7.85
CA ALA A 162 11.75 -9.35 -9.18
C ALA A 162 10.89 -8.52 -10.17
N TRP A 163 11.57 -7.72 -10.99
CA TRP A 163 11.00 -6.74 -11.92
C TRP A 163 9.79 -7.26 -12.72
N PRO A 164 9.78 -8.50 -13.27
CA PRO A 164 8.65 -8.97 -14.04
C PRO A 164 7.37 -9.13 -13.21
N ALA A 165 7.48 -9.65 -11.99
CA ALA A 165 6.34 -9.84 -11.10
C ALA A 165 5.79 -8.51 -10.61
N ALA A 166 6.69 -7.57 -10.27
CA ALA A 166 6.34 -6.23 -9.84
C ALA A 166 5.59 -5.46 -10.94
N ALA A 167 6.11 -5.49 -12.17
CA ALA A 167 5.51 -4.82 -13.33
C ALA A 167 4.11 -5.36 -13.67
N VAL A 168 3.93 -6.69 -13.63
CA VAL A 168 2.62 -7.32 -13.88
C VAL A 168 1.60 -6.92 -12.82
N LEU A 169 1.99 -6.97 -11.54
CA LEU A 169 1.10 -6.56 -10.44
C LEU A 169 0.78 -5.06 -10.54
N ALA A 170 1.77 -4.22 -10.83
CA ALA A 170 1.56 -2.78 -11.01
C ALA A 170 0.58 -2.50 -12.16
N ALA A 171 0.74 -3.16 -13.31
CA ALA A 171 -0.18 -3.04 -14.44
C ALA A 171 -1.60 -3.49 -14.08
N TYR A 172 -1.73 -4.58 -13.33
CA TYR A 172 -3.02 -5.06 -12.82
C TYR A 172 -3.70 -3.99 -11.94
N PHE A 173 -2.99 -3.44 -10.95
CA PHE A 173 -3.55 -2.45 -10.04
C PHE A 173 -3.84 -1.12 -10.71
N ALA A 174 -3.01 -0.68 -11.67
CA ALA A 174 -3.28 0.50 -12.47
C ALA A 174 -4.55 0.34 -13.33
N ALA A 175 -4.69 -0.81 -14.00
CA ALA A 175 -5.89 -1.11 -14.78
C ALA A 175 -7.14 -1.20 -13.91
N ASP A 176 -7.04 -1.81 -12.73
CA ASP A 176 -8.15 -1.89 -11.77
C ASP A 176 -8.53 -0.49 -11.25
N ALA A 177 -7.55 0.34 -10.92
CA ALA A 177 -7.77 1.70 -10.44
C ALA A 177 -8.48 2.56 -11.48
N LEU A 178 -8.07 2.48 -12.75
CA LEU A 178 -8.72 3.20 -13.86
C LEU A 178 -10.16 2.72 -14.07
N ARG A 179 -10.40 1.41 -14.05
CA ARG A 179 -11.75 0.84 -14.19
C ARG A 179 -12.65 1.26 -13.03
N ALA A 180 -12.15 1.14 -11.80
CA ALA A 180 -12.88 1.55 -10.60
C ALA A 180 -13.15 3.06 -10.61
N GLY A 181 -12.16 3.89 -10.95
CA GLY A 181 -12.35 5.34 -11.07
C GLY A 181 -13.40 5.71 -12.12
N ALA A 182 -13.35 5.09 -13.30
CA ALA A 182 -14.35 5.29 -14.35
C ALA A 182 -15.77 4.87 -13.90
N GLN A 183 -15.90 3.76 -13.18
CA GLN A 183 -17.16 3.34 -12.60
C GLN A 183 -17.65 4.31 -11.52
N ALA A 184 -16.76 4.77 -10.63
CA ALA A 184 -17.08 5.69 -9.56
C ALA A 184 -17.58 7.05 -10.10
N MET A 185 -17.03 7.52 -11.23
CA MET A 185 -17.54 8.70 -11.93
C MET A 185 -18.94 8.48 -12.51
N ARG A 186 -19.22 7.29 -13.05
CA ARG A 186 -20.55 6.95 -13.61
C ARG A 186 -21.63 6.77 -12.55
N LEU A 187 -21.24 6.35 -11.34
CA LEU A 187 -22.14 6.12 -10.20
C LEU A 187 -22.44 7.39 -9.40
N ARG A 188 -21.76 8.52 -9.67
CA ARG A 188 -22.03 9.79 -8.97
C ARG A 188 -23.49 10.21 -9.21
N GLY A 189 -24.29 10.16 -8.14
CA GLY A 189 -25.70 10.55 -8.15
C GLY A 189 -26.68 9.43 -8.52
N THR A 190 -26.20 8.22 -8.80
CA THR A 190 -27.00 7.06 -9.21
C THR A 190 -26.68 5.82 -8.37
N GLU A 191 -26.39 6.02 -7.07
CA GLU A 191 -25.96 4.97 -6.15
C GLU A 191 -26.97 3.81 -6.08
N PRO A 192 -26.62 2.60 -6.56
CA PRO A 192 -27.51 1.44 -6.52
C PRO A 192 -27.59 0.83 -5.11
N LEU A 193 -26.55 1.00 -4.28
CA LEU A 193 -26.51 0.56 -2.88
C LEU A 193 -25.79 1.59 -2.00
N PRO A 194 -26.16 1.72 -0.71
CA PRO A 194 -25.46 2.60 0.23
C PRO A 194 -23.94 2.33 0.30
N GLY A 195 -23.16 3.37 0.05
CA GLY A 195 -21.70 3.34 0.15
C GLY A 195 -20.99 2.67 -1.03
N HIS A 196 -21.68 2.44 -2.16
CA HIS A 196 -21.08 1.82 -3.33
C HIS A 196 -20.04 2.72 -3.98
N ALA A 197 -20.36 3.99 -4.28
CA ALA A 197 -19.39 4.95 -4.82
C ALA A 197 -18.20 5.16 -3.88
N SER A 198 -18.43 5.17 -2.56
CA SER A 198 -17.36 5.30 -1.57
C SER A 198 -16.36 4.13 -1.67
N ARG A 199 -16.85 2.89 -1.77
CA ARG A 199 -16.01 1.70 -1.99
C ARG A 199 -15.28 1.75 -3.32
N THR A 200 -15.97 2.16 -4.38
CA THR A 200 -15.36 2.23 -5.71
C THR A 200 -14.25 3.29 -5.78
N TRP A 201 -14.43 4.44 -5.14
CA TRP A 201 -13.39 5.48 -5.01
C TRP A 201 -12.22 5.02 -4.14
N CYS A 202 -12.50 4.42 -2.98
CA CYS A 202 -11.44 3.94 -2.09
C CYS A 202 -10.64 2.81 -2.76
N ARG A 203 -11.29 1.90 -3.47
CA ARG A 203 -10.64 0.87 -4.30
C ARG A 203 -9.77 1.49 -5.40
N ALA A 204 -10.26 2.50 -6.10
CA ALA A 204 -9.47 3.19 -7.12
C ALA A 204 -8.21 3.83 -6.53
N ALA A 205 -8.35 4.52 -5.39
CA ALA A 205 -7.24 5.17 -4.71
C ALA A 205 -6.23 4.16 -4.16
N MET A 206 -6.68 3.06 -3.55
CA MET A 206 -5.81 1.98 -3.08
C MET A 206 -5.09 1.28 -4.23
N GLY A 207 -5.78 0.95 -5.31
CA GLY A 207 -5.16 0.36 -6.49
C GLY A 207 -4.08 1.26 -7.08
N ALA A 208 -4.35 2.56 -7.18
CA ALA A 208 -3.35 3.53 -7.66
C ALA A 208 -2.13 3.59 -6.73
N GLY A 209 -2.35 3.65 -5.41
CA GLY A 209 -1.27 3.64 -4.42
C GLY A 209 -0.44 2.36 -4.46
N MET A 210 -1.10 1.20 -4.57
CA MET A 210 -0.45 -0.10 -4.69
C MET A 210 0.37 -0.22 -5.98
N GLY A 211 -0.19 0.21 -7.12
CA GLY A 211 0.54 0.23 -8.40
C GLY A 211 1.76 1.13 -8.36
N TYR A 212 1.64 2.31 -7.74
CA TYR A 212 2.78 3.22 -7.53
C TYR A 212 3.87 2.58 -6.67
N LEU A 213 3.49 1.95 -5.54
CA LEU A 213 4.45 1.29 -4.65
C LEU A 213 5.23 0.18 -5.35
N LEU A 214 4.54 -0.64 -6.16
CA LEU A 214 5.19 -1.72 -6.91
C LEU A 214 6.14 -1.19 -7.98
N LEU A 215 5.82 -0.07 -8.63
CA LEU A 215 6.71 0.57 -9.61
C LEU A 215 7.92 1.23 -8.94
N ALA A 216 7.72 1.85 -7.78
CA ALA A 216 8.80 2.47 -7.01
C ALA A 216 9.76 1.43 -6.41
N ALA A 217 9.24 0.22 -6.16
CA ALA A 217 9.97 -0.89 -5.56
C ALA A 217 10.61 -1.85 -6.57
N ALA A 218 10.54 -1.58 -7.88
CA ALA A 218 11.04 -2.45 -8.95
C ALA A 218 12.26 -1.85 -9.64
#